data_AF-A0A1I0B6E0-F1
#
_entry.id   AF-A0A1I0B6E0-F1
#
_cell.length_a   1.000
_cell.length_b   1.000
_cell.length_c   1.000
_cell.angle_alpha   90.00
_cell.angle_beta   90.00
_cell.angle_gamma   90.00
#
_symmetry.space_group_name_H-M   'P 1'
#
loop_
_entity.id
_entity.type
_entity.pdbx_description
1 polymer ?
#
loop_
_entity_poly.entity_id
_entity_poly.type
_entity_poly.pdbx_seq_one_letter_code
_entity_poly.pdbx_strand_id
1 'polypeptide(L)'
;MKDKRYLNEEDLMQLIADVEEKHMVQAPFYLKQEILHKVRVKSDKDRERALKRYFFRYSFQVALATAAAILVLIFVPVELRKKPQSVESVSCHANAVACKLRQMSSNIAESLTQLSNLVLIKEEQKYEKNEEE
;
A
#
# COMPACT_ATOMS: atom_id res chain seq x y z
N MET A 1 -29.69 -0.38 -35.58
CA MET A 1 -30.01 -0.50 -34.14
C MET A 1 -30.89 -1.72 -34.00
N LYS A 2 -30.50 -2.73 -33.21
CA LYS A 2 -31.36 -3.92 -33.00
C LYS A 2 -32.47 -3.50 -32.05
N ASP A 3 -33.69 -3.36 -32.57
CA ASP A 3 -34.88 -3.15 -31.75
C ASP A 3 -34.94 -4.25 -30.69
N LYS A 4 -34.71 -3.88 -29.44
CA LYS A 4 -34.95 -4.74 -28.28
C LYS A 4 -36.46 -4.85 -28.12
N ARG A 5 -37.10 -5.65 -28.97
CA ARG A 5 -38.47 -6.10 -28.74
C ARG A 5 -38.45 -6.87 -27.43
N TYR A 6 -39.00 -6.27 -26.38
CA TYR A 6 -39.27 -6.95 -25.14
C TYR A 6 -40.19 -8.15 -25.43
N LEU A 7 -40.00 -9.25 -24.71
CA LEU A 7 -40.85 -10.44 -24.82
C LEU A 7 -42.30 -10.04 -24.55
N ASN A 8 -43.22 -10.60 -25.31
CA ASN A 8 -44.65 -10.49 -25.01
C ASN A 8 -44.94 -11.18 -23.66
N GLU A 9 -46.04 -10.84 -22.98
CA GLU A 9 -46.36 -11.37 -21.65
C GLU A 9 -46.47 -12.90 -21.63
N GLU A 10 -47.03 -13.50 -22.69
CA GLU A 10 -47.07 -14.96 -22.83
C GLU A 10 -45.67 -15.58 -22.96
N ASP A 11 -44.82 -15.00 -23.81
CA ASP A 11 -43.45 -15.50 -24.02
C ASP A 11 -42.59 -15.34 -22.76
N LEU A 12 -42.82 -14.28 -21.98
CA LEU A 12 -42.15 -14.02 -20.72
C LEU A 12 -42.55 -15.05 -19.66
N MET A 13 -43.85 -15.34 -19.52
CA MET A 13 -44.32 -16.38 -18.61
C MET A 13 -43.79 -17.76 -18.98
N GLN A 14 -43.73 -18.07 -20.27
CA GLN A 14 -43.16 -19.33 -20.75
C GLN A 14 -41.66 -19.44 -20.41
N LEU A 15 -40.90 -18.36 -20.58
CA LEU A 15 -39.47 -18.35 -20.22
C LEU A 15 -39.24 -18.52 -18.72
N ILE A 16 -40.07 -17.87 -17.88
CA ILE A 16 -39.99 -18.03 -16.43
C ILE A 16 -40.30 -19.48 -16.04
N ALA A 17 -41.38 -20.05 -16.58
CA ALA A 17 -41.73 -21.44 -16.36
C ALA A 17 -40.62 -22.40 -16.78
N ASP A 18 -40.02 -22.20 -17.95
CA ASP A 18 -38.90 -23.00 -18.46
C ASP A 18 -37.65 -22.90 -17.57
N VAL A 19 -37.36 -21.72 -17.01
CA VAL A 19 -36.19 -21.48 -16.13
C VAL A 19 -36.44 -21.99 -14.71
N GLU A 20 -37.69 -21.94 -14.23
CA GLU A 20 -38.09 -22.51 -12.95
C GLU A 20 -38.14 -24.04 -13.00
N GLU A 21 -38.60 -24.61 -14.12
CA GLU A 21 -38.60 -26.06 -14.36
C GLU A 21 -37.17 -26.60 -14.57
N LYS A 22 -36.32 -25.86 -15.30
CA LYS A 22 -34.89 -26.17 -15.40
C LYS A 22 -34.19 -25.80 -14.10
N HIS A 23 -34.27 -26.72 -13.14
CA HIS A 23 -33.59 -26.65 -11.86
C HIS A 23 -32.19 -26.03 -12.00
N MET A 24 -31.93 -24.95 -11.26
CA MET A 24 -30.62 -24.29 -11.26
C MET A 24 -29.53 -25.36 -11.13
N VAL A 25 -28.51 -25.28 -12.00
CA VAL A 25 -27.40 -26.25 -12.02
C VAL A 25 -26.81 -26.30 -10.61
N GLN A 26 -26.99 -27.43 -9.94
CA GLN A 26 -26.55 -27.58 -8.57
C GLN A 26 -25.02 -27.50 -8.56
N ALA A 27 -24.48 -26.71 -7.64
CA ALA A 27 -23.04 -26.58 -7.51
C ALA A 27 -22.41 -27.99 -7.30
N PRO A 28 -21.31 -28.31 -8.00
CA PRO A 28 -20.66 -29.60 -7.84
C PRO A 28 -20.30 -29.88 -6.37
N PHE A 29 -20.49 -31.11 -5.92
CA PHE A 29 -20.35 -31.51 -4.51
C PHE A 29 -18.99 -31.13 -3.90
N TYR A 30 -17.92 -31.14 -4.70
CA TYR A 30 -16.55 -30.86 -4.26
C TYR A 30 -16.25 -29.36 -4.05
N LEU A 31 -17.06 -28.46 -4.64
CA LEU A 31 -16.72 -27.04 -4.73
C LEU A 31 -16.63 -26.38 -3.35
N LYS A 32 -17.52 -26.76 -2.43
CA LYS A 32 -17.53 -26.28 -1.05
C LYS A 32 -16.23 -26.64 -0.32
N GLN A 33 -15.78 -27.88 -0.48
CA GLN A 33 -14.57 -28.39 0.18
C GLN A 33 -13.31 -27.74 -0.40
N GLU A 34 -13.27 -27.54 -1.71
CA GLU A 34 -12.13 -26.89 -2.38
C GLU A 34 -11.97 -25.43 -1.95
N ILE A 35 -13.08 -24.68 -1.87
CA ILE A 35 -13.06 -23.29 -1.40
C ILE A 35 -12.58 -23.22 0.06
N LEU A 36 -13.15 -24.05 0.94
CA LEU A 36 -12.74 -24.10 2.35
C LEU A 36 -11.24 -24.43 2.50
N HIS A 37 -10.74 -25.38 1.70
CA HIS A 37 -9.33 -25.75 1.70
C HIS A 37 -8.44 -24.58 1.23
N LYS A 38 -8.78 -23.93 0.10
CA LYS A 38 -8.02 -22.79 -0.42
C LYS A 38 -8.00 -21.61 0.56
N VAL A 39 -9.13 -21.33 1.22
CA VAL A 39 -9.22 -20.26 2.22
C VAL A 39 -8.35 -20.57 3.43
N ARG A 40 -8.40 -21.80 3.97
CA ARG A 40 -7.58 -22.22 5.11
C ARG A 40 -6.07 -22.15 4.80
N VAL A 41 -5.65 -22.71 3.67
CA VAL A 41 -4.24 -22.70 3.26
C VAL A 41 -3.72 -21.28 3.07
N LYS A 42 -4.55 -20.38 2.53
CA LYS A 42 -4.18 -18.97 2.36
C LYS A 42 -4.03 -18.26 3.71
N SER A 43 -4.98 -18.43 4.62
CA SER A 43 -4.92 -17.82 5.96
C SER A 43 -3.72 -18.29 6.77
N ASP A 44 -3.37 -19.58 6.70
CA ASP A 44 -2.24 -20.13 7.45
C ASP A 44 -0.90 -19.60 6.93
N LYS A 45 -0.73 -19.57 5.59
CA LYS A 45 0.48 -19.00 4.97
C LYS A 45 0.66 -17.52 5.28
N ASP A 46 -0.42 -16.75 5.26
CA ASP A 46 -0.37 -15.31 5.57
C ASP A 46 -0.04 -15.06 7.05
N ARG A 47 -0.59 -15.89 7.96
CA ARG A 47 -0.27 -15.85 9.39
C ARG A 47 1.19 -16.19 9.66
N GLU A 48 1.72 -17.25 9.06
CA GLU A 48 3.14 -17.61 9.21
C GLU A 48 4.07 -16.52 8.69
N ARG A 49 3.76 -15.92 7.54
CA ARG A 49 4.52 -14.80 6.97
C ARG A 49 4.46 -13.55 7.85
N ALA A 50 3.34 -13.30 8.51
CA ALA A 50 3.22 -12.20 9.46
C ALA A 50 4.11 -12.44 10.68
N LEU A 51 4.04 -13.61 11.30
CA LEU A 51 4.86 -13.96 12.47
C LEU A 51 6.36 -13.87 12.16
N LYS A 52 6.81 -14.43 11.05
CA LYS A 52 8.23 -14.35 10.62
C LYS A 52 8.72 -12.90 10.44
N ARG A 53 7.86 -12.00 9.94
CA ARG A 53 8.19 -10.58 9.80
C ARG A 53 8.37 -9.88 11.15
N TYR A 54 7.54 -10.19 12.14
CA TYR A 54 7.69 -9.63 13.48
C TYR A 54 9.02 -10.03 14.11
N PHE A 55 9.38 -11.32 14.05
CA PHE A 55 10.66 -11.81 14.55
C PHE A 55 11.83 -11.16 13.83
N PHE A 56 11.79 -11.09 12.49
CA PHE A 56 12.87 -10.48 11.71
C PHE A 56 13.06 -9.00 12.05
N ARG A 57 11.98 -8.25 12.26
CA ARG A 57 12.06 -6.83 12.59
C ARG A 57 12.69 -6.59 13.96
N TYR A 58 12.34 -7.42 14.94
CA TYR A 58 12.97 -7.36 16.27
C TYR A 58 14.45 -7.76 16.20
N SER A 59 14.78 -8.87 15.54
CA SER A 59 16.16 -9.31 15.36
C SER A 59 17.02 -8.27 14.62
N PHE A 60 16.46 -7.59 13.62
CA PHE A 60 17.15 -6.53 12.90
C PHE A 60 17.46 -5.32 13.78
N GLN A 61 16.53 -4.91 14.65
CA GLN A 61 16.80 -3.82 15.60
C GLN A 61 17.93 -4.15 16.57
N VAL A 62 17.95 -5.37 17.12
CA VAL A 62 19.01 -5.83 18.01
C VAL A 62 20.34 -5.94 17.24
N ALA A 63 20.34 -6.50 16.04
CA ALA A 63 21.52 -6.61 15.18
C ALA A 63 22.09 -5.22 14.82
N LEU A 64 21.22 -4.25 14.52
CA LEU A 64 21.63 -2.88 14.20
C LEU A 64 22.25 -2.18 15.42
N ALA A 65 21.63 -2.30 16.60
CA ALA A 65 22.16 -1.72 17.83
C ALA A 65 23.50 -2.33 18.24
N THR A 66 23.63 -3.65 18.13
CA THR A 66 24.89 -4.37 18.42
C THR A 66 25.98 -4.02 17.43
N ALA A 67 25.68 -3.96 16.13
CA ALA A 67 26.62 -3.50 15.11
C ALA A 67 27.09 -2.05 15.37
N ALA A 68 26.17 -1.15 15.74
CA ALA A 68 26.51 0.23 16.11
C ALA A 68 27.42 0.28 17.34
N ALA A 69 27.14 -0.52 18.39
CA ALA A 69 28.00 -0.61 19.56
C ALA A 69 29.41 -1.13 19.24
N ILE A 70 29.52 -2.12 18.35
CA ILE A 70 30.80 -2.63 17.86
C ILE A 70 31.55 -1.55 17.07
N LEU A 71 30.87 -0.82 16.19
CA LEU A 71 31.47 0.29 15.45
C LEU A 71 32.00 1.38 16.40
N VAL A 72 31.24 1.72 17.43
CA VAL A 72 31.67 2.68 18.46
C VAL A 72 32.92 2.15 19.18
N LEU A 73 32.97 0.86 19.54
CA LEU A 73 34.16 0.27 20.16
C LEU A 73 35.41 0.29 19.26
N ILE A 74 35.24 0.10 17.96
CA ILE A 74 36.36 0.04 17.00
C ILE A 74 36.83 1.45 16.62
N PHE A 75 35.92 2.38 16.38
CA PHE A 75 36.25 3.69 15.81
C PHE A 75 36.45 4.80 16.85
N VAL A 76 35.99 4.64 18.10
CA VAL A 76 36.23 5.65 19.14
C VAL A 76 37.60 5.41 19.77
N PRO A 77 38.57 6.33 19.60
CA PRO A 77 39.87 6.21 20.24
C PRO A 77 39.71 6.23 21.76
N VAL A 78 40.44 5.33 22.44
CA VAL A 78 40.35 5.03 23.88
C VAL A 78 40.61 6.27 24.77
N GLU A 79 41.18 7.34 24.22
CA GLU A 79 41.50 8.57 24.93
C GLU A 79 40.28 9.43 25.35
N LEU A 80 39.08 9.15 24.82
CA LEU A 80 37.83 9.82 25.20
C LEU A 80 37.16 9.25 26.47
N ARG A 81 37.80 8.33 27.21
CA ARG A 81 37.23 7.69 28.41
C ARG A 81 37.28 8.54 29.70
N LYS A 82 37.71 9.80 29.66
CA LYS A 82 37.63 10.70 30.81
C LYS A 82 36.56 11.77 30.58
N LYS A 83 35.52 11.73 31.43
CA LYS A 83 34.34 12.63 31.57
C LYS A 83 33.10 12.19 30.76
N PRO A 84 31.87 12.29 31.31
CA PRO A 84 30.65 11.89 30.62
C PRO A 84 30.52 12.64 29.30
N GLN A 85 30.40 11.88 28.21
CA GLN A 85 30.35 12.38 26.83
C GLN A 85 29.13 13.29 26.64
N SER A 86 29.41 14.57 26.35
CA SER A 86 28.47 15.42 25.66
C SER A 86 28.33 14.95 24.22
N VAL A 87 27.07 14.80 23.81
CA VAL A 87 26.57 14.61 22.46
C VAL A 87 26.89 15.82 21.56
N GLU A 88 28.16 16.04 21.19
CA GLU A 88 28.54 17.26 20.47
C GLU A 88 29.11 17.01 19.07
N SER A 89 29.83 15.91 18.84
CA SER A 89 30.38 15.60 17.50
C SER A 89 29.37 14.99 16.51
N VAL A 90 28.25 14.44 17.00
CA VAL A 90 27.13 13.97 16.16
C VAL A 90 26.20 15.14 15.77
N SER A 91 26.19 16.22 16.57
CA SER A 91 25.33 17.39 16.36
C SER A 91 25.63 18.11 15.03
N CYS A 92 26.91 18.25 14.68
CA CYS A 92 27.33 18.91 13.44
C CYS A 92 26.83 18.17 12.17
N HIS A 93 26.92 16.84 12.15
CA HIS A 93 26.46 16.04 11.00
C HIS A 93 24.93 15.89 10.98
N ALA A 94 24.30 15.77 12.14
CA ALA A 94 22.84 15.78 12.27
C ALA A 94 22.22 17.09 11.76
N ASN A 95 22.85 18.24 12.04
CA ASN A 95 22.41 19.54 11.54
C ASN A 95 22.59 19.68 10.02
N ALA A 96 23.68 19.14 9.45
CA ALA A 96 23.88 19.11 7.99
C ALA A 96 22.86 18.22 7.27
N VAL A 97 22.51 17.07 7.85
CA VAL A 97 21.46 16.18 7.35
C VAL A 97 20.08 16.82 7.49
N ALA A 98 19.81 17.50 8.61
CA ALA A 98 18.57 18.24 8.82
C ALA A 98 18.41 19.38 7.78
N CYS A 99 19.48 20.10 7.46
CA CYS A 99 19.49 21.10 6.40
C CYS A 99 19.20 20.50 5.02
N LYS A 100 19.82 19.36 4.66
CA LYS A 100 19.53 18.66 3.40
C LYS A 100 18.09 18.16 3.32
N LEU A 101 17.57 17.60 4.40
CA LEU A 101 16.17 17.15 4.47
C LEU A 101 15.20 18.32 4.32
N ARG A 102 15.49 19.45 4.95
CA ARG A 102 14.70 20.67 4.83
C ARG A 102 14.72 21.24 3.41
N GLN A 103 15.86 21.19 2.74
CA GLN A 103 15.99 21.58 1.33
C GLN A 103 15.22 20.63 0.40
N MET A 104 15.27 19.32 0.66
CA MET A 104 14.46 18.37 -0.10
C MET A 104 12.96 18.57 0.14
N SER A 105 12.54 18.86 1.39
CA SER A 105 11.13 19.09 1.68
C SER A 105 10.60 20.35 1.01
N SER A 106 11.39 21.43 0.96
CA SER A 106 11.00 22.66 0.25
C SER A 106 10.83 22.40 -1.25
N ASN A 107 11.76 21.68 -1.87
CA ASN A 107 11.69 21.37 -3.31
C ASN A 107 10.46 20.51 -3.67
N ILE A 108 10.11 19.57 -2.79
CA ILE A 108 8.92 18.72 -2.97
C ILE A 108 7.64 19.56 -2.82
N ALA A 109 7.58 20.43 -1.80
CA ALA A 109 6.44 21.32 -1.60
C ALA A 109 6.21 22.23 -2.82
N GLU A 110 7.28 22.80 -3.39
CA GLU A 110 7.20 23.59 -4.62
C GLU A 110 6.70 22.76 -5.80
N SER A 111 7.22 21.53 -5.99
CA SER A 111 6.79 20.64 -7.07
C SER A 111 5.30 20.27 -6.96
N LEU A 112 4.81 19.99 -5.74
CA LEU A 112 3.40 19.69 -5.49
C LEU A 112 2.51 20.91 -5.72
N THR A 113 3.00 22.11 -5.39
CA THR A 113 2.26 23.36 -5.60
C THR A 113 2.15 23.66 -7.11
N GLN A 114 3.23 23.44 -7.87
CA GLN A 114 3.21 23.56 -9.33
C GLN A 114 2.24 22.57 -9.99
N LEU A 115 2.26 21.30 -9.56
CA LEU A 115 1.31 20.29 -10.05
C LEU A 115 -0.13 20.65 -9.69
N SER A 116 -0.39 21.15 -8.47
CA SER A 116 -1.71 21.60 -8.06
C SER A 116 -2.23 22.72 -8.96
N ASN A 117 -1.39 23.73 -9.22
CA ASN A 117 -1.77 24.84 -10.09
C ASN A 117 -2.02 24.39 -11.54
N LEU A 118 -1.21 23.44 -12.06
CA LEU A 118 -1.41 22.87 -13.39
C LEU A 118 -2.71 22.06 -13.50
N VAL A 119 -3.09 21.31 -12.46
CA VAL A 119 -4.34 20.56 -12.43
C VAL A 119 -5.54 21.48 -12.38
N LEU A 120 -5.48 22.56 -11.57
CA LEU A 120 -6.56 23.55 -11.48
C LEU A 120 -6.80 24.25 -12.82
N ILE A 121 -5.74 24.73 -13.49
CA ILE A 121 -5.85 25.36 -14.81
C ILE A 121 -6.43 24.40 -15.85
N LYS A 122 -6.05 23.12 -15.79
CA LYS A 122 -6.55 22.10 -16.72
C LYS A 122 -8.03 21.78 -16.50
N GLU A 123 -8.50 21.78 -15.25
CA GLU A 123 -9.93 21.64 -14.95
C GLU A 123 -10.71 22.89 -15.42
N GLU A 124 -10.21 24.10 -15.19
CA GLU A 124 -10.86 25.34 -15.68
C GLU A 124 -11.05 25.35 -17.20
N GLN A 125 -10.02 24.96 -17.97
CA GLN A 125 -10.14 24.83 -19.43
C GLN A 125 -11.10 23.73 -19.89
N LYS A 126 -11.33 22.72 -19.04
CA LYS A 126 -12.28 21.64 -19.34
C LYS A 126 -13.73 22.08 -19.10
N TYR A 127 -13.98 23.04 -18.21
CA TYR A 127 -15.31 23.63 -18.02
C TYR A 127 -15.65 24.60 -19.15
N GLU A 128 -14.73 25.48 -19.57
CA GLU A 128 -14.99 26.42 -20.67
C GLU A 128 -15.24 25.72 -22.02
N LYS A 129 -14.56 24.59 -22.28
CA LYS A 129 -14.73 23.86 -23.54
C LYS A 129 -16.05 23.09 -23.66
N ASN A 130 -16.78 22.88 -22.55
CA ASN A 130 -18.09 22.22 -22.55
C ASN A 130 -19.26 23.22 -22.57
N GLU A 131 -19.02 24.52 -22.50
CA GLU A 131 -20.05 25.57 -22.69
C GLU A 131 -20.16 26.04 -24.15
N GLU A 132 -19.20 25.69 -25.03
CA GLU A 132 -19.19 26.05 -26.46
C GLU A 132 -19.65 24.92 -27.41
N GLU A 133 -20.13 23.78 -26.92
CA GLU A 133 -20.67 22.65 -27.71
C GLU A 133 -22.18 22.44 -27.46
#